data_AF-A0A356K478-F1
#
_entry.id   AF-A0A356K478-F1
#
_cell.length_a   1.000
_cell.length_b   1.000
_cell.length_c   1.000
_cell.angle_alpha   90.00
_cell.angle_beta   90.00
_cell.angle_gamma   90.00
#
_symmetry.space_group_name_H-M   'P 1'
#
loop_
_entity.id
_entity.type
_entity.pdbx_description
1 polymer ?
#
loop_
_entity_poly.entity_id
_entity_poly.type
_entity_poly.pdbx_seq_one_letter_code
_entity_poly.pdbx_strand_id
1 'polypeptide(L)'
;MSCLYYYSLNDGNVEKYKISIDEEKLSKIKEKSIYKCGKKKKVSYEGVRFFKNNMYYTDFKEVDLGWREYKDGPDEKLYRYSFTEYVPTYLSQLIDIIISSSSEKAIRELFQMDLSKEFCGFQKEINDILNKASKISDSDYKNKINALNELKNIYEEKEFNSDREDISIYYKEAFTCFHVELIDKITLEEYNKVINFINGIPFTNDKVCDLILRMKEMF
;
A
#
# COMPACT_ATOMS: atom_id res chain seq x y z
N MET A 1 -15.88 14.35 0.87
CA MET A 1 -14.97 15.40 1.39
C MET A 1 -14.93 15.26 2.90
N SER A 2 -14.03 14.41 3.36
CA SER A 2 -13.73 14.22 4.77
C SER A 2 -12.87 15.39 5.27
N CYS A 3 -13.05 15.76 6.54
CA CYS A 3 -12.23 16.78 7.20
C CYS A 3 -11.76 16.31 8.57
N LEU A 4 -10.51 16.63 8.89
CA LEU A 4 -9.88 16.38 10.19
C LEU A 4 -9.45 17.70 10.81
N TYR A 5 -9.53 17.79 12.13
CA TYR A 5 -8.99 18.91 12.87
C TYR A 5 -7.72 18.50 13.58
N TYR A 6 -6.67 19.30 13.40
CA TYR A 6 -5.36 19.03 13.93
C TYR A 6 -4.87 20.21 14.75
N TYR A 7 -4.19 19.97 15.87
CA TYR A 7 -3.63 21.03 16.70
C TYR A 7 -2.11 20.91 16.74
N SER A 8 -1.41 22.03 16.59
CA SER A 8 0.06 22.09 16.59
C SER A 8 0.53 23.25 17.46
N LEU A 9 1.67 23.07 18.12
CA LEU A 9 2.32 24.14 18.87
C LEU A 9 3.39 24.80 17.98
N ASN A 10 3.16 26.05 17.57
CA ASN A 10 4.11 26.83 16.77
C ASN A 10 4.35 28.20 17.41
N ASP A 11 5.61 28.55 17.62
CA ASP A 11 6.05 29.85 18.15
C ASP A 11 5.23 30.35 19.36
N GLY A 12 5.04 29.47 20.35
CA GLY A 12 4.29 29.80 21.57
C GLY A 12 2.77 29.90 21.41
N ASN A 13 2.23 29.47 20.26
CA ASN A 13 0.80 29.44 19.98
C ASN A 13 0.31 28.02 19.73
N VAL A 14 -0.87 27.71 20.24
CA VAL A 14 -1.63 26.53 19.85
C VAL A 14 -2.45 26.91 18.62
N GLU A 15 -2.10 26.30 17.49
CA GLU A 15 -2.72 26.54 16.19
C GLU A 15 -3.63 25.37 15.83
N LYS A 16 -4.84 25.68 15.38
CA LYS A 16 -5.83 24.70 14.91
C LYS A 16 -5.88 24.72 13.40
N TYR A 17 -5.70 23.55 12.82
CA TYR A 17 -5.73 23.30 11.39
C TYR A 17 -6.94 22.46 11.01
N LYS A 18 -7.52 22.77 9.86
CA LYS A 18 -8.48 21.92 9.16
C LYS A 18 -7.75 21.25 8.00
N ILE A 19 -7.77 19.92 7.98
CA ILE A 19 -7.23 19.12 6.88
C ILE A 19 -8.42 18.61 6.07
N SER A 20 -8.50 19.02 4.80
CA SER A 20 -9.52 18.56 3.85
C SER A 20 -8.88 17.57 2.88
N ILE A 21 -9.59 16.48 2.57
CA ILE A 21 -9.09 15.39 1.73
C ILE A 21 -9.91 15.30 0.44
N ASP A 22 -9.22 15.32 -0.70
CA ASP A 22 -9.78 14.99 -2.02
C ASP A 22 -9.80 13.46 -2.20
N GLU A 23 -10.85 12.83 -1.68
CA GLU A 23 -11.06 11.38 -1.72
C GLU A 23 -11.18 10.83 -3.14
N GLU A 24 -11.73 11.61 -4.08
CA GLU A 24 -11.90 11.17 -5.47
C GLU A 24 -10.54 11.06 -6.16
N LYS A 25 -9.71 12.10 -6.02
CA LYS A 25 -8.34 12.08 -6.55
C LYS A 25 -7.49 11.02 -5.87
N LEU A 26 -7.62 10.85 -4.55
CA LEU A 26 -6.91 9.81 -3.79
C LEU A 26 -7.31 8.40 -4.27
N SER A 27 -8.60 8.16 -4.56
CA SER A 27 -9.09 6.90 -5.13
C SER A 27 -8.50 6.61 -6.51
N LYS A 28 -8.36 7.64 -7.37
CA LYS A 28 -7.71 7.49 -8.68
C LYS A 28 -6.23 7.14 -8.54
N ILE A 29 -5.53 7.75 -7.58
CA ILE A 29 -4.12 7.47 -7.30
C ILE A 29 -3.94 6.03 -6.80
N LYS A 30 -4.83 5.57 -5.91
CA LYS A 30 -4.86 4.17 -5.44
C LYS A 30 -4.90 3.18 -6.60
N GLU A 31 -5.85 3.33 -7.53
CA GLU A 31 -5.96 2.41 -8.65
C GLU A 31 -4.71 2.43 -9.54
N LYS A 32 -4.21 3.64 -9.86
CA LYS A 32 -3.00 3.79 -10.67
C LYS A 32 -1.80 3.15 -9.99
N SER A 33 -1.60 3.37 -8.69
CA SER A 33 -0.44 2.81 -7.98
C SER A 33 -0.43 1.28 -8.02
N ILE A 34 -1.60 0.64 -7.95
CA ILE A 34 -1.71 -0.82 -8.07
C ILE A 34 -1.34 -1.27 -9.49
N TYR A 35 -2.00 -0.73 -10.51
CA TYR A 35 -1.79 -1.18 -11.90
C TYR A 35 -0.42 -0.83 -12.48
N LYS A 36 0.24 0.22 -11.97
CA LYS A 36 1.52 0.70 -12.48
C LYS A 36 2.73 0.22 -11.68
N CYS A 37 2.59 0.08 -10.36
CA CYS A 37 3.70 -0.25 -9.47
C CYS A 37 3.55 -1.62 -8.79
N GLY A 38 2.33 -2.10 -8.60
CA GLY A 38 2.06 -3.38 -7.93
C GLY A 38 2.73 -4.56 -8.66
N LYS A 39 3.24 -5.53 -7.89
CA LYS A 39 3.83 -6.77 -8.42
C LYS A 39 2.77 -7.52 -9.23
N LYS A 40 3.11 -7.84 -10.47
CA LYS A 40 2.32 -8.71 -11.35
C LYS A 40 2.61 -10.18 -11.04
N LYS A 41 1.55 -10.99 -11.02
CA LYS A 41 1.59 -12.45 -10.88
C LYS A 41 0.74 -13.10 -11.95
N LYS A 42 1.24 -14.17 -12.57
CA LYS A 42 0.41 -15.01 -13.43
C LYS A 42 -0.36 -15.98 -12.55
N VAL A 43 -1.68 -15.97 -12.65
CA VAL A 43 -2.55 -16.88 -11.92
C VAL A 43 -3.24 -17.79 -12.92
N SER A 44 -3.28 -19.09 -12.62
CA SER A 44 -4.03 -20.08 -13.39
C SER A 44 -4.60 -21.12 -12.43
N TYR A 45 -5.91 -21.33 -12.48
CA TYR A 45 -6.57 -22.37 -11.70
C TYR A 45 -7.75 -22.97 -12.44
N GLU A 46 -8.12 -24.18 -12.06
CA GLU A 46 -9.30 -24.87 -12.57
C GLU A 46 -10.42 -24.75 -11.55
N GLY A 47 -11.61 -24.44 -12.02
CA GLY A 47 -12.75 -24.23 -11.15
C GLY A 47 -14.07 -24.20 -11.91
N VAL A 48 -15.14 -24.41 -11.15
CA VAL A 48 -16.51 -24.31 -11.67
C VAL A 48 -16.98 -22.85 -11.75
N ARG A 49 -16.30 -21.94 -11.04
CA ARG A 49 -16.59 -20.50 -11.02
C ARG A 49 -15.33 -19.68 -10.85
N PHE A 50 -15.32 -18.49 -11.43
CA PHE A 50 -14.31 -17.46 -11.18
C PHE A 50 -14.64 -16.70 -9.89
N PHE A 51 -13.72 -16.69 -8.92
CA PHE A 51 -13.85 -15.88 -7.70
C PHE A 51 -13.22 -14.51 -7.92
N LYS A 52 -14.03 -13.44 -7.95
CA LYS A 52 -13.58 -12.09 -8.32
C LYS A 52 -13.19 -11.17 -7.16
N ASN A 53 -13.57 -11.49 -5.93
CA ASN A 53 -13.66 -10.48 -4.86
C ASN A 53 -12.34 -9.72 -4.62
N ASN A 54 -12.39 -8.39 -4.80
CA ASN A 54 -11.34 -7.41 -4.54
C ASN A 54 -9.99 -7.66 -5.25
N MET A 55 -10.02 -8.32 -6.41
CA MET A 55 -8.81 -8.56 -7.21
C MET A 55 -8.63 -7.49 -8.28
N TYR A 56 -7.39 -7.01 -8.41
CA TYR A 56 -6.94 -6.17 -9.51
C TYR A 56 -6.30 -7.09 -10.55
N TYR A 57 -6.90 -7.20 -11.74
CA TYR A 57 -6.43 -8.15 -12.76
C TYR A 57 -6.62 -7.65 -14.19
N THR A 58 -5.80 -8.19 -15.10
CA THR A 58 -5.92 -8.01 -16.55
C THR A 58 -5.78 -9.36 -17.27
N ASP A 59 -5.95 -9.34 -18.60
CA ASP A 59 -5.69 -10.48 -19.49
C ASP A 59 -6.46 -11.76 -19.11
N PHE A 60 -7.68 -11.57 -18.62
CA PHE A 60 -8.54 -12.68 -18.21
C PHE A 60 -8.87 -13.59 -19.40
N LYS A 61 -8.65 -14.89 -19.21
CA LYS A 61 -8.97 -15.95 -20.15
C LYS A 61 -9.69 -17.08 -19.41
N GLU A 62 -10.73 -17.57 -20.05
CA GLU A 62 -11.52 -18.72 -19.63
C GLU A 62 -11.43 -19.79 -20.73
N VAL A 63 -11.10 -21.02 -20.34
CA VAL A 63 -11.02 -22.17 -21.26
C VAL A 63 -11.89 -23.29 -20.73
N ASP A 64 -12.85 -23.73 -21.53
CA ASP A 64 -13.71 -24.89 -21.23
C ASP A 64 -12.84 -26.17 -21.16
N LEU A 65 -12.93 -26.88 -20.04
CA LEU A 65 -12.25 -28.16 -19.81
C LEU A 65 -13.22 -29.34 -19.80
N GLY A 66 -14.51 -29.10 -20.05
CA GLY A 66 -15.58 -30.09 -20.02
C GLY A 66 -16.40 -30.03 -18.73
N TRP A 67 -16.73 -31.20 -18.20
CA TRP A 67 -17.62 -31.34 -17.06
C TRP A 67 -16.93 -32.06 -15.91
N ARG A 68 -17.17 -31.57 -14.70
CA ARG A 68 -16.89 -32.28 -13.46
C ARG A 68 -18.14 -33.04 -13.06
N GLU A 69 -18.05 -34.36 -13.12
CA GLU A 69 -19.11 -35.26 -12.66
C GLU A 69 -19.05 -35.43 -11.14
N TYR A 70 -20.22 -35.40 -10.50
CA TYR A 70 -20.35 -35.67 -9.07
C TYR A 70 -21.18 -36.94 -8.85
N LYS A 71 -20.82 -37.75 -7.85
CA LYS A 71 -21.57 -38.97 -7.51
C LYS A 71 -23.00 -38.65 -7.03
N ASP A 72 -23.13 -37.61 -6.22
CA ASP A 72 -24.39 -37.16 -5.65
C ASP A 72 -24.51 -35.64 -5.87
N GLY A 73 -24.91 -35.23 -7.09
CA GLY A 73 -25.08 -33.83 -7.45
C GLY A 73 -25.17 -33.61 -8.96
N PRO A 74 -25.54 -32.38 -9.40
CA PRO A 74 -25.51 -32.04 -10.82
C PRO A 74 -24.07 -31.91 -11.31
N ASP A 75 -23.81 -32.36 -12.54
CA ASP A 75 -22.55 -32.13 -13.21
C ASP A 75 -22.32 -30.62 -13.39
N GLU A 76 -21.12 -30.15 -13.10
CA GLU A 76 -20.76 -28.75 -13.23
C GLU A 76 -19.74 -28.56 -14.35
N LYS A 77 -19.93 -27.53 -15.18
CA LYS A 77 -18.91 -27.15 -16.16
C LYS A 77 -17.62 -26.75 -15.46
N LEU A 78 -16.51 -27.31 -15.94
CA LEU A 78 -15.18 -27.04 -15.43
C LEU A 78 -14.46 -26.12 -16.41
N TYR A 79 -13.85 -25.07 -15.89
CA TYR A 79 -13.06 -24.13 -16.67
C TYR A 79 -11.66 -23.99 -16.10
N ARG A 80 -10.71 -23.66 -16.96
CA ARG A 80 -9.43 -23.08 -16.55
C ARG A 80 -9.52 -21.56 -16.67
N TYR A 81 -9.33 -20.88 -15.55
CA TYR A 81 -9.21 -19.43 -15.50
C TYR A 81 -7.74 -19.06 -15.46
N SER A 82 -7.33 -18.10 -16.28
CA SER A 82 -5.99 -17.51 -16.21
C SER A 82 -6.04 -16.01 -16.38
N PHE A 83 -5.20 -15.29 -15.64
CA PHE A 83 -5.15 -13.83 -15.64
C PHE A 83 -3.82 -13.34 -15.05
N THR A 84 -3.53 -12.06 -15.28
CA THR A 84 -2.47 -11.33 -14.59
C THR A 84 -3.07 -10.64 -13.38
N GLU A 85 -2.66 -11.01 -12.17
CA GLU A 85 -3.04 -10.36 -10.92
C GLU A 85 -2.03 -9.26 -10.55
N TYR A 86 -2.51 -8.14 -10.00
CA TYR A 86 -1.71 -7.04 -9.47
C TYR A 86 -1.85 -7.02 -7.95
N VAL A 87 -0.74 -7.25 -7.25
CA VAL A 87 -0.71 -7.17 -5.79
C VAL A 87 -0.90 -5.72 -5.36
N PRO A 88 -1.87 -5.43 -4.45
CA PRO A 88 -2.06 -4.09 -3.93
C PRO A 88 -0.78 -3.52 -3.30
N THR A 89 -0.45 -2.28 -3.63
CA THR A 89 0.70 -1.56 -3.05
C THR A 89 0.42 -1.17 -1.60
N TYR A 90 1.47 -0.90 -0.84
CA TYR A 90 1.29 -0.44 0.54
C TYR A 90 0.60 0.93 0.58
N LEU A 91 0.94 1.83 -0.35
CA LEU A 91 0.23 3.09 -0.60
C LEU A 91 -1.28 2.88 -0.77
N SER A 92 -1.70 1.88 -1.56
CA SER A 92 -3.12 1.63 -1.81
C SER A 92 -3.88 1.22 -0.54
N GLN A 93 -3.23 0.47 0.34
CA GLN A 93 -3.79 0.06 1.63
C GLN A 93 -3.92 1.26 2.58
N LEU A 94 -2.91 2.13 2.61
CA LEU A 94 -2.98 3.39 3.38
C LEU A 94 -4.13 4.26 2.90
N ILE A 95 -4.28 4.43 1.57
CA ILE A 95 -5.38 5.19 0.98
C ILE A 95 -6.75 4.61 1.38
N ASP A 96 -6.91 3.29 1.35
CA ASP A 96 -8.16 2.65 1.78
C ASP A 96 -8.50 2.94 3.25
N ILE A 97 -7.50 2.92 4.13
CA ILE A 97 -7.69 3.26 5.54
C ILE A 97 -8.06 4.74 5.70
N ILE A 98 -7.41 5.63 4.95
CA ILE A 98 -7.66 7.08 4.99
C ILE A 98 -9.08 7.39 4.52
N ILE A 99 -9.52 6.82 3.39
CA ILE A 99 -10.86 7.05 2.85
C ILE A 99 -11.93 6.46 3.76
N SER A 100 -11.71 5.26 4.30
CA SER A 100 -12.73 4.57 5.11
C SER A 100 -12.90 5.14 6.52
N SER A 101 -11.83 5.70 7.11
CA SER A 101 -11.83 6.05 8.54
C SER A 101 -11.22 7.40 8.87
N SER A 102 -10.67 8.13 7.89
CA SER A 102 -9.93 9.38 8.12
C SER A 102 -8.82 9.20 9.18
N SER A 103 -8.17 8.03 9.22
CA SER A 103 -7.22 7.69 10.28
C SER A 103 -5.99 8.59 10.26
N GLU A 104 -5.81 9.35 11.33
CA GLU A 104 -4.62 10.19 11.51
C GLU A 104 -3.31 9.38 11.42
N LYS A 105 -3.30 8.17 11.97
CA LYS A 105 -2.14 7.27 11.90
C LYS A 105 -1.78 6.92 10.46
N ALA A 106 -2.77 6.59 9.64
CA ALA A 106 -2.53 6.25 8.24
C ALA A 106 -2.04 7.46 7.43
N ILE A 107 -2.56 8.66 7.73
CA ILE A 107 -2.08 9.91 7.11
C ILE A 107 -0.61 10.15 7.51
N ARG A 108 -0.25 10.00 8.79
CA ARG A 108 1.16 10.10 9.23
C ARG A 108 2.08 9.16 8.50
N GLU A 109 1.65 7.91 8.36
CA GLU A 109 2.42 6.87 7.71
C GLU A 109 2.57 7.13 6.20
N LEU A 110 1.52 7.65 5.55
CA LEU A 110 1.57 8.13 4.17
C LEU A 110 2.67 9.18 3.99
N PHE A 111 2.70 10.22 4.84
CA PHE A 111 3.71 11.30 4.78
C PHE A 111 5.11 10.88 5.25
N GLN A 112 5.30 9.67 5.80
CA GLN A 112 6.63 9.12 6.03
C GLN A 112 7.26 8.55 4.75
N MET A 113 6.43 8.18 3.75
CA MET A 113 6.88 7.61 2.47
C MET A 113 7.90 6.48 2.66
N ASP A 114 7.57 5.52 3.54
CA ASP A 114 8.44 4.35 3.79
C ASP A 114 8.40 3.38 2.60
N LEU A 115 9.26 3.64 1.62
CA LEU A 115 9.39 2.83 0.40
C LEU A 115 9.88 1.40 0.66
N SER A 116 10.38 1.10 1.86
CA SER A 116 10.85 -0.25 2.21
C SER A 116 9.70 -1.28 2.31
N LYS A 117 8.47 -0.79 2.52
CA LYS A 117 7.24 -1.61 2.55
C LYS A 117 6.66 -1.86 1.16
N GLU A 118 7.16 -1.15 0.15
CA GLU A 118 6.69 -1.29 -1.23
C GLU A 118 7.43 -2.38 -1.97
N PHE A 119 6.83 -2.84 -3.06
CA PHE A 119 7.52 -3.74 -3.98
C PHE A 119 8.70 -3.00 -4.64
N CYS A 120 9.92 -3.44 -4.36
CA CYS A 120 11.17 -2.84 -4.87
C CYS A 120 11.92 -3.76 -5.86
N GLY A 121 11.18 -4.61 -6.57
CA GLY A 121 11.75 -5.60 -7.47
C GLY A 121 12.23 -6.87 -6.75
N PHE A 122 13.11 -7.61 -7.42
CA PHE A 122 13.49 -8.98 -7.03
C PHE A 122 14.91 -9.12 -6.49
N GLN A 123 15.66 -8.01 -6.36
CA GLN A 123 17.10 -8.08 -6.09
C GLN A 123 17.42 -8.77 -4.76
N LYS A 124 16.60 -8.53 -3.73
CA LYS A 124 16.74 -9.17 -2.43
C LYS A 124 16.55 -10.68 -2.53
N GLU A 125 15.45 -11.12 -3.16
CA GLU A 125 15.14 -12.54 -3.34
C GLU A 125 16.25 -13.25 -4.16
N ILE A 126 16.74 -12.61 -5.24
CA ILE A 126 17.86 -13.12 -6.04
C ILE A 126 19.11 -13.29 -5.19
N ASN A 127 19.51 -12.26 -4.42
CA ASN A 127 20.69 -12.33 -3.57
C ASN A 127 20.56 -13.40 -2.48
N ASP A 128 19.37 -13.55 -1.90
CA ASP A 128 19.11 -14.56 -0.87
C ASP A 128 19.25 -15.98 -1.44
N ILE A 129 18.74 -16.25 -2.64
CA ILE A 129 18.89 -17.57 -3.26
C ILE A 129 20.33 -17.80 -3.72
N LEU A 130 21.01 -16.81 -4.30
CA LEU A 130 22.43 -16.94 -4.65
C LEU A 130 23.29 -17.26 -3.42
N ASN A 131 23.04 -16.60 -2.29
CA ASN A 131 23.73 -16.84 -1.03
C ASN A 131 23.41 -18.22 -0.41
N LYS A 132 22.19 -18.73 -0.62
CA LYS A 132 21.84 -20.11 -0.23
C LYS A 132 22.55 -21.11 -1.13
N ALA A 133 22.49 -20.92 -2.44
CA ALA A 133 23.08 -21.80 -3.43
C ALA A 133 24.61 -21.93 -3.29
N SER A 134 25.31 -20.85 -2.94
CA SER A 134 26.76 -20.86 -2.75
C SER A 134 27.24 -21.68 -1.56
N LYS A 135 26.35 -22.00 -0.61
CA LYS A 135 26.66 -22.82 0.57
C LYS A 135 26.37 -24.31 0.36
N ILE A 136 25.75 -24.69 -0.76
CA ILE A 136 25.44 -26.08 -1.09
C ILE A 136 26.70 -26.72 -1.65
N SER A 137 27.13 -27.84 -1.07
CA SER A 137 28.27 -28.60 -1.58
C SER A 137 27.95 -29.23 -2.94
N ASP A 138 28.97 -29.37 -3.79
CA ASP A 138 28.79 -29.97 -5.12
C ASP A 138 28.32 -31.44 -5.06
N SER A 139 28.63 -32.14 -3.96
CA SER A 139 28.11 -33.47 -3.67
C SER A 139 26.59 -33.52 -3.54
N ASP A 140 25.95 -32.41 -3.19
CA ASP A 140 24.50 -32.29 -2.99
C ASP A 140 23.82 -31.63 -4.20
N TYR A 141 24.16 -32.13 -5.38
CA TYR A 141 23.80 -31.55 -6.68
C TYR A 141 22.28 -31.37 -6.89
N LYS A 142 21.43 -32.20 -6.26
CA LYS A 142 19.97 -32.06 -6.34
C LYS A 142 19.48 -30.75 -5.73
N ASN A 143 19.98 -30.42 -4.54
CA ASN A 143 19.65 -29.18 -3.85
C ASN A 143 20.18 -27.97 -4.64
N LYS A 144 21.34 -28.12 -5.28
CA LYS A 144 21.91 -27.09 -6.16
C LYS A 144 21.04 -26.84 -7.40
N ILE A 145 20.56 -27.91 -8.06
CA ILE A 145 19.63 -27.82 -9.20
C ILE A 145 18.32 -27.13 -8.79
N ASN A 146 17.77 -27.48 -7.63
CA ASN A 146 16.55 -26.85 -7.13
C ASN A 146 16.73 -25.35 -6.91
N ALA A 147 17.83 -24.92 -6.27
CA ALA A 147 18.14 -23.51 -6.09
C ALA A 147 18.31 -22.75 -7.42
N LEU A 148 18.91 -23.40 -8.43
CA LEU A 148 19.04 -22.83 -9.78
C LEU A 148 17.68 -22.70 -10.49
N ASN A 149 16.78 -23.67 -10.32
CA ASN A 149 15.42 -23.60 -10.85
C ASN A 149 14.60 -22.48 -10.17
N GLU A 150 14.75 -22.30 -8.86
CA GLU A 150 14.14 -21.16 -8.15
C GLU A 150 14.67 -19.83 -8.69
N LEU A 151 15.99 -19.70 -8.87
CA LEU A 151 16.59 -18.50 -9.48
C LEU A 151 16.03 -18.23 -10.87
N LYS A 152 15.94 -19.27 -11.71
CA LYS A 152 15.36 -19.16 -13.05
C LYS A 152 13.93 -18.59 -12.98
N ASN A 153 13.09 -19.14 -12.11
CA ASN A 153 11.72 -18.66 -11.95
C ASN A 153 11.67 -17.18 -11.51
N ILE A 154 12.56 -16.76 -10.60
CA ILE A 154 12.63 -15.36 -10.16
C ILE A 154 13.06 -14.43 -11.30
N TYR A 155 14.00 -14.85 -12.15
CA TYR A 155 14.39 -14.04 -13.31
C TYR A 155 13.24 -13.90 -14.33
N GLU A 156 12.46 -14.96 -14.54
CA GLU A 156 11.24 -14.90 -15.36
C GLU A 156 10.19 -13.96 -14.74
N GLU A 157 10.00 -13.98 -13.42
CA GLU A 157 9.12 -13.02 -12.73
C GLU A 157 9.64 -11.58 -12.82
N LYS A 158 10.96 -11.39 -12.73
CA LYS A 158 11.61 -10.08 -12.87
C LYS A 158 11.40 -9.51 -14.26
N GLU A 159 11.60 -10.31 -15.31
CA GLU A 159 11.34 -9.90 -16.69
C GLU A 159 9.86 -9.57 -16.89
N PHE A 160 8.96 -10.39 -16.34
CA PHE A 160 7.52 -10.13 -16.41
C PHE A 160 7.12 -8.81 -15.74
N ASN A 161 7.85 -8.36 -14.73
CA ASN A 161 7.65 -7.12 -13.98
C ASN A 161 8.60 -5.98 -14.41
N SER A 162 9.23 -6.07 -15.58
CA SER A 162 10.19 -5.05 -16.05
C SER A 162 9.58 -3.68 -16.34
N ASP A 163 8.26 -3.62 -16.51
CA ASP A 163 7.48 -2.41 -16.83
C ASP A 163 6.90 -1.70 -15.60
N ARG A 164 7.25 -2.14 -14.37
CA ARG A 164 6.73 -1.53 -13.14
C ARG A 164 7.38 -0.17 -12.90
N GLU A 165 6.55 0.82 -12.60
CA GLU A 165 6.98 2.21 -12.35
C GLU A 165 7.42 2.42 -10.89
N ASP A 166 8.21 3.47 -10.64
CA ASP A 166 8.56 3.89 -9.28
C ASP A 166 7.34 4.43 -8.53
N ILE A 167 7.01 3.77 -7.42
CA ILE A 167 5.88 4.12 -6.56
C ILE A 167 6.01 5.50 -5.90
N SER A 168 7.23 6.03 -5.77
CA SER A 168 7.48 7.32 -5.12
C SER A 168 6.72 8.49 -5.78
N ILE A 169 6.46 8.38 -7.10
CA ILE A 169 5.69 9.36 -7.86
C ILE A 169 4.24 9.41 -7.35
N TYR A 170 3.64 8.25 -7.07
CA TYR A 170 2.25 8.17 -6.60
C TYR A 170 2.08 8.60 -5.15
N TYR A 171 3.09 8.45 -4.30
CA TYR A 171 3.10 9.08 -2.97
C TYR A 171 3.06 10.61 -3.09
N LYS A 172 3.91 11.17 -3.96
CA LYS A 172 3.92 12.62 -4.21
C LYS A 172 2.59 13.12 -4.76
N GLU A 173 1.98 12.40 -5.70
CA GLU A 173 0.64 12.72 -6.17
C GLU A 173 -0.39 12.67 -5.02
N ALA A 174 -0.31 11.66 -4.15
CA ALA A 174 -1.24 11.50 -3.02
C ALA A 174 -1.15 12.66 -2.02
N PHE A 175 0.04 13.20 -1.77
CA PHE A 175 0.22 14.37 -0.89
C PHE A 175 -0.59 15.57 -1.38
N THR A 176 -0.69 15.78 -2.69
CA THR A 176 -1.46 16.89 -3.28
C THR A 176 -2.97 16.79 -3.06
N CYS A 177 -3.47 15.67 -2.55
CA CYS A 177 -4.89 15.49 -2.21
C CYS A 177 -5.25 16.03 -0.81
N PHE A 178 -4.26 16.50 -0.04
CA PHE A 178 -4.47 17.03 1.30
C PHE A 178 -4.32 18.55 1.30
N HIS A 179 -5.36 19.23 1.77
CA HIS A 179 -5.37 20.68 1.91
C HIS A 179 -5.41 21.06 3.38
N VAL A 180 -4.41 21.82 3.81
CA VAL A 180 -4.24 22.25 5.20
C VAL A 180 -4.56 23.73 5.31
N GLU A 181 -5.51 24.07 6.17
CA GLU A 181 -5.96 25.44 6.42
C GLU A 181 -5.81 25.76 7.91
N LEU A 182 -5.12 26.85 8.25
CA LEU A 182 -5.12 27.39 9.61
C LEU A 182 -6.47 28.06 9.86
N ILE A 183 -7.21 27.58 10.85
CA ILE A 183 -8.56 28.07 11.12
C ILE A 183 -8.68 28.79 12.46
N ASP A 184 -7.76 28.56 13.39
CA ASP A 184 -7.77 29.24 14.68
C ASP A 184 -6.36 29.26 15.30
N LYS A 185 -6.13 30.23 16.19
CA LYS A 185 -4.86 30.43 16.87
C LYS A 185 -5.10 31.06 18.24
N ILE A 186 -4.53 30.45 19.27
CA ILE A 186 -4.53 30.96 20.63
C ILE A 186 -3.11 30.89 21.22
N THR A 187 -2.76 31.82 22.09
CA THR A 187 -1.46 31.73 22.78
C THR A 187 -1.44 30.51 23.70
N LEU A 188 -0.28 29.85 23.84
CA LEU A 188 -0.13 28.71 24.75
C LEU A 188 -0.46 29.09 26.20
N GLU A 189 -0.13 30.32 26.59
CA GLU A 189 -0.43 30.85 27.92
C GLU A 189 -1.94 30.93 28.16
N GLU A 190 -2.70 31.50 27.23
CA GLU A 190 -4.16 31.58 27.34
C GLU A 190 -4.81 30.20 27.29
N TYR A 191 -4.35 29.32 26.39
CA TYR A 191 -4.84 27.94 26.33
C TYR A 191 -4.65 27.21 27.66
N ASN A 192 -3.44 27.27 28.23
CA ASN A 192 -3.13 26.61 29.49
C ASN A 192 -3.87 27.23 30.68
N LYS A 193 -4.11 28.56 30.68
CA LYS A 193 -4.97 29.20 31.70
C LYS A 193 -6.38 28.61 31.69
N VAL A 194 -7.00 28.50 30.51
CA VAL A 194 -8.36 27.96 30.35
C VAL A 194 -8.41 26.47 30.70
N ILE A 195 -7.44 25.69 30.23
CA ILE A 195 -7.37 24.25 30.51
C ILE A 195 -7.16 23.95 31.99
N ASN A 196 -6.28 24.69 32.65
CA ASN A 196 -6.05 24.53 34.09
C ASN A 196 -7.31 24.86 34.90
N PHE A 197 -8.07 25.88 34.47
CA PHE A 197 -9.34 26.24 35.13
C PHE A 197 -10.37 25.08 35.10
N ILE A 198 -10.39 24.27 34.03
CA ILE A 198 -11.28 23.11 33.91
C ILE A 198 -10.65 21.80 34.41
N ASN A 199 -9.48 21.85 35.08
CA ASN A 199 -8.68 20.68 35.48
C ASN A 199 -8.35 19.73 34.30
N GLY A 200 -8.18 20.29 33.10
CA GLY A 200 -7.77 19.55 31.91
C GLY A 200 -6.26 19.32 31.85
N ILE A 201 -5.81 18.62 30.80
CA ILE A 201 -4.40 18.36 30.54
C ILE A 201 -3.84 19.51 29.69
N PRO A 202 -2.82 20.26 30.17
CA PRO A 202 -2.18 21.32 29.41
C PRO A 202 -1.69 20.85 28.04
N PHE A 203 -1.63 21.76 27.07
CA PHE A 203 -1.09 21.38 25.76
C PHE A 203 0.39 21.05 25.92
N THR A 204 0.76 19.81 25.60
CA THR A 204 2.15 19.39 25.52
C THR A 204 2.50 19.22 24.05
N ASN A 205 3.73 19.63 23.69
CA ASN A 205 4.23 19.41 22.34
C ASN A 205 4.56 17.93 22.20
N ASP A 206 3.55 17.12 21.88
CA ASP A 206 3.78 15.71 21.59
C ASP A 206 4.54 15.62 20.26
N LYS A 207 5.49 14.68 20.14
CA LYS A 207 6.28 14.44 18.90
C LYS A 207 5.40 14.12 17.67
N VAL A 208 4.12 13.92 17.95
CA VAL A 208 2.99 13.80 17.05
C VAL A 208 2.79 15.12 16.23
N CYS A 209 3.21 16.30 16.67
CA CYS A 209 3.07 17.57 15.91
C CYS A 209 3.78 17.65 14.54
N ASP A 210 4.61 16.67 14.17
CA ASP A 210 5.33 16.59 12.90
C ASP A 210 4.44 16.57 11.65
N LEU A 211 3.19 16.12 11.73
CA LEU A 211 2.39 15.87 10.51
C LEU A 211 2.16 17.16 9.71
N ILE A 212 1.71 18.23 10.37
CA ILE A 212 1.46 19.52 9.71
C ILE A 212 2.77 20.12 9.20
N LEU A 213 3.87 19.97 9.94
CA LEU A 213 5.19 20.44 9.50
C LEU A 213 5.62 19.72 8.22
N ARG A 214 5.52 18.39 8.18
CA ARG A 214 5.81 17.59 6.97
C ARG A 214 4.90 17.96 5.82
N MET A 215 3.60 18.16 6.06
CA MET A 215 2.68 18.59 5.01
C MET A 215 3.07 19.96 4.46
N LYS A 216 3.52 20.90 5.30
CA LYS A 216 3.97 22.24 4.88
C LYS A 216 5.32 22.23 4.15
N GLU A 217 6.26 21.37 4.52
CA GLU A 217 7.59 21.29 3.88
C GLU A 217 7.56 20.72 2.44
N MET A 218 6.47 20.03 2.08
CA MET A 218 6.32 19.39 0.77
C MET A 218 5.64 20.25 -0.29
N PHE A 219 5.21 21.48 0.06
CA PHE A 219 4.62 22.49 -0.83
C PHE A 219 5.42 23.79 -0.80
#